data_AF-L1INA5-F1
#
_entry.id   AF-L1INA5-F1
#
_cell.length_a   1.000
_cell.length_b   1.000
_cell.length_c   1.000
_cell.angle_alpha   90.00
_cell.angle_beta   90.00
_cell.angle_gamma   90.00
#
_symmetry.space_group_name_H-M   'P 1'
#
loop_
_entity.id
_entity.type
_entity.pdbx_description
1 polymer ?
#
loop_
_entity_poly.entity_id
_entity_poly.type
_entity_poly.pdbx_seq_one_letter_code
_entity_poly.pdbx_strand_id
1 'polypeptide(L)'
;MMPLIWSAIIPGLFNPSSVANGEASVADLELVQRETRALEAENHMLMQVIASLNLTEPAGRVEVDAPTTGKQKKKEKDASARAVPLSLTINEKLTLANGVSDEQRKQLNQIRAKFDKLVDSLQAQIDTQEEIITNTMMEQIQFRQNFLKDGLPVNQNKLIAYLEDTLRRRDNELDKLETKNRGLRATLSKSEEDLKHKEEAGESLKKIDFEQLQIENKQLLENIDLRNAEALSLKATLGRAQWRLNKIKEELSQTQQSTDWLVKTEQTKKEQMENIRTELEHVQLMLVKEQNVQKTLQKQLETSNNIPPVIEYIAQA
;
A
#
# COMPACT_ATOMS: atom_id res chain seq x y z
N MET A 1 29.48 1.10 48.62
CA MET A 1 29.12 2.34 47.89
C MET A 1 28.30 2.01 46.63
N MET A 2 27.31 1.12 46.74
CA MET A 2 26.43 0.65 45.66
C MET A 2 24.90 0.76 45.96
N PRO A 3 24.37 1.36 47.05
CA PRO A 3 22.92 1.47 47.22
C PRO A 3 22.31 2.77 46.66
N LEU A 4 23.12 3.74 46.19
CA LEU A 4 22.62 5.08 45.87
C LEU A 4 22.11 5.26 44.43
N ILE A 5 22.39 4.33 43.51
CA ILE A 5 22.02 4.51 42.10
C ILE A 5 20.57 4.10 41.82
N TRP A 6 20.00 3.18 42.61
CA TRP A 6 18.63 2.70 42.42
C TRP A 6 17.55 3.60 43.05
N SER A 7 17.94 4.54 43.92
CA SER A 7 17.01 5.50 44.53
C SER A 7 16.49 6.56 43.54
N ALA A 8 17.11 6.71 42.37
CA ALA A 8 16.81 7.80 41.44
C ALA A 8 15.74 7.45 40.38
N ILE A 9 15.34 6.18 40.26
CA ILE A 9 14.47 5.73 39.15
C ILE A 9 12.99 5.60 39.57
N ILE A 10 12.69 5.47 40.87
CA ILE A 10 11.31 5.44 41.38
C ILE A 10 11.26 6.10 42.79
N PRO A 11 10.77 7.34 42.95
CA PRO A 11 10.61 7.93 44.28
C PRO A 11 9.36 7.35 44.96
N GLY A 12 9.55 6.50 45.97
CA GLY A 12 8.47 6.07 46.87
C GLY A 12 8.57 4.66 47.45
N LEU A 13 9.45 3.80 46.95
CA LEU A 13 9.43 2.36 47.28
C LEU A 13 10.47 1.89 48.30
N PHE A 14 11.24 2.77 48.91
CA PHE A 14 12.25 2.35 49.90
C PHE A 14 12.09 3.12 51.21
N ASN A 15 11.16 2.66 52.06
CA ASN A 15 11.18 2.98 53.47
C ASN A 15 12.09 1.94 54.16
N PRO A 16 13.32 2.30 54.57
CA PRO A 16 14.35 1.34 54.99
C PRO A 16 14.02 0.62 56.31
N SER A 17 12.91 0.95 56.98
CA SER A 17 12.45 0.29 58.20
C SER A 17 11.58 -0.96 57.98
N SER A 18 11.20 -1.31 56.75
CA SER A 18 10.38 -2.52 56.48
C SER A 18 11.19 -3.77 56.11
N VAL A 19 12.49 -3.64 55.80
CA VAL A 19 13.33 -4.76 55.34
C VAL A 19 13.77 -5.68 56.50
N ALA A 20 13.41 -5.35 57.74
CA ALA A 20 13.77 -6.14 58.92
C ALA A 20 12.84 -7.34 59.21
N ASN A 21 11.64 -7.40 58.62
CA ASN A 21 10.71 -8.52 58.83
C ASN A 21 10.31 -9.10 57.46
N GLY A 22 10.71 -10.34 57.20
CA GLY A 22 10.54 -11.05 55.93
C GLY A 22 9.09 -11.43 55.59
N GLU A 23 8.24 -10.44 55.36
CA GLU A 23 6.91 -10.61 54.78
C GLU A 23 6.77 -9.62 53.62
N ALA A 24 7.30 -10.00 52.44
CA ALA A 24 6.79 -9.41 51.20
C ALA A 24 5.32 -9.82 51.10
N SER A 25 4.41 -8.85 51.16
CA SER A 25 2.97 -9.11 51.07
C SER A 25 2.67 -9.88 49.79
N VAL A 26 1.80 -10.88 49.84
CA VAL A 26 1.36 -11.67 48.67
C VAL A 26 0.90 -10.74 47.54
N ALA A 27 0.34 -9.59 47.88
CA ALA A 27 -0.06 -8.55 46.93
C ALA A 27 1.11 -7.92 46.16
N ASP A 28 2.27 -7.73 46.80
CA ASP A 28 3.48 -7.19 46.15
C ASP A 28 4.08 -8.24 45.20
N LEU A 29 4.02 -9.51 45.59
CA LEU A 29 4.49 -10.64 44.78
C LEU A 29 3.58 -10.85 43.55
N GLU A 30 2.27 -10.71 43.70
CA GLU A 30 1.30 -10.74 42.60
C GLU A 30 1.47 -9.55 41.66
N LEU A 31 1.75 -8.35 42.19
CA LEU A 31 2.01 -7.16 41.40
C LEU A 31 3.27 -7.34 40.55
N VAL A 32 4.37 -7.80 41.15
CA VAL A 32 5.61 -8.10 40.44
C VAL A 32 5.39 -9.17 39.37
N GLN A 33 4.64 -10.24 39.66
CA GLN A 33 4.33 -11.26 38.64
C GLN A 33 3.48 -10.72 37.49
N ARG A 34 2.60 -9.75 37.74
CA ARG A 34 1.80 -9.11 36.70
C ARG A 34 2.65 -8.20 35.83
N GLU A 35 3.58 -7.47 36.44
CA GLU A 35 4.54 -6.61 35.74
C GLU A 35 5.54 -7.44 34.93
N THR A 36 6.05 -8.56 35.45
CA THR A 36 6.95 -9.44 34.68
C THR A 36 6.24 -10.06 33.49
N ARG A 37 4.99 -10.53 33.63
CA ARG A 37 4.19 -11.02 32.48
C ARG A 37 3.94 -9.93 31.44
N ALA A 38 3.72 -8.69 31.86
CA ALA A 38 3.53 -7.56 30.94
C ALA A 38 4.81 -7.27 30.15
N LEU A 39 5.96 -7.27 30.83
CA LEU A 39 7.28 -7.09 30.20
C LEU A 39 7.66 -8.27 29.29
N GLU A 40 7.31 -9.50 29.66
CA GLU A 40 7.49 -10.69 28.82
C GLU A 40 6.65 -10.61 27.53
N ALA A 41 5.39 -10.16 27.63
CA ALA A 41 4.55 -9.92 26.47
C ALA A 41 5.10 -8.81 25.57
N GLU A 42 5.60 -7.72 26.16
CA GLU A 42 6.26 -6.63 25.44
C GLU A 42 7.53 -7.09 24.73
N ASN A 43 8.40 -7.83 25.42
CA ASN A 43 9.59 -8.42 24.83
C ASN A 43 9.24 -9.40 23.70
N HIS A 44 8.18 -10.20 23.84
CA HIS A 44 7.74 -11.09 22.78
C HIS A 44 7.29 -10.32 21.53
N MET A 45 6.54 -9.23 21.72
CA MET A 45 6.14 -8.33 20.62
C MET A 45 7.36 -7.68 19.95
N LEU A 46 8.35 -7.22 20.72
CA LEU A 46 9.58 -6.62 20.18
C LEU A 46 10.42 -7.64 19.40
N MET A 47 10.52 -8.88 19.88
CA MET A 47 11.22 -9.97 19.16
C MET A 47 10.55 -10.30 17.82
N GLN A 48 9.22 -10.26 17.77
CA GLN A 48 8.47 -10.46 16.52
C GLN A 48 8.68 -9.30 15.53
N VAL A 49 8.79 -8.06 16.03
CA VAL A 49 9.14 -6.88 15.22
C VAL A 49 10.55 -7.00 14.63
N ILE A 50 11.56 -7.38 15.43
CA ILE A 50 12.93 -7.60 14.96
C ILE A 50 12.97 -8.70 13.89
N ALA A 51 12.23 -9.79 14.09
CA ALA A 51 12.12 -10.86 13.09
C ALA A 51 11.50 -10.36 11.77
N SER A 52 10.47 -9.51 11.84
CA SER A 52 9.83 -8.93 10.66
C SER A 52 10.69 -7.88 9.93
N LEU A 53 11.53 -7.14 10.67
CA LEU A 53 12.49 -6.18 10.10
C LEU A 53 13.66 -6.88 9.41
N ASN A 54 14.13 -8.02 9.95
CA ASN A 54 15.20 -8.81 9.34
C ASN A 54 14.76 -9.58 8.07
N LEU A 55 13.45 -9.74 7.83
CA LEU A 55 12.90 -10.20 6.54
C LEU A 55 12.94 -9.11 5.46
N THR A 56 13.40 -7.90 5.79
CA THR A 56 13.55 -6.77 4.87
C THR A 56 15.03 -6.37 4.75
N GLU A 57 15.91 -7.32 4.40
CA GLU A 57 17.22 -6.95 3.85
C GLU A 57 17.00 -6.30 2.46
N PRO A 58 17.58 -5.11 2.19
CA PRO A 58 17.55 -4.53 0.87
C PRO A 58 18.45 -5.35 -0.06
N ALA A 59 17.84 -5.95 -1.08
CA ALA A 59 18.53 -6.41 -2.27
C ALA A 59 19.36 -5.26 -2.87
N GLY A 60 20.69 -5.38 -2.84
CA GLY A 60 21.58 -4.38 -3.42
C GLY A 60 23.05 -4.56 -3.05
N ARG A 61 23.67 -5.66 -3.49
CA ARG A 61 25.13 -5.74 -3.62
C ARG A 61 25.58 -4.78 -4.73
N VAL A 62 26.35 -3.75 -4.38
CA VAL A 62 27.33 -3.14 -5.28
C VAL A 62 28.63 -3.04 -4.50
N GLU A 63 29.61 -3.86 -4.91
CA GLU A 63 31.01 -3.71 -4.53
C GLU A 63 31.52 -2.34 -5.00
N VAL A 64 32.24 -1.63 -4.13
CA VAL A 64 33.18 -0.61 -4.60
C VAL A 64 34.44 -0.66 -3.74
N ASP A 65 35.54 -1.01 -4.40
CA ASP A 65 36.92 -0.89 -3.92
C ASP A 65 37.29 0.58 -3.61
N ALA A 66 38.30 0.71 -2.75
CA ALA A 66 38.71 1.93 -2.05
C ALA A 66 39.61 2.89 -2.90
N PRO A 67 40.33 3.89 -2.32
CA PRO A 67 39.93 5.29 -2.37
C PRO A 67 40.99 6.22 -3.01
N THR A 68 40.60 7.41 -3.51
CA THR A 68 41.53 8.56 -3.63
C THR A 68 40.85 9.92 -3.43
N THR A 69 41.22 10.56 -2.32
CA THR A 69 41.40 12.00 -2.02
C THR A 69 40.83 13.09 -2.93
N GLY A 70 40.04 14.02 -2.36
CA GLY A 70 39.75 15.33 -2.99
C GLY A 70 38.77 16.26 -2.25
N LYS A 71 39.33 17.13 -1.39
CA LYS A 71 38.87 18.44 -0.85
C LYS A 71 37.42 18.96 -1.10
N GLN A 72 36.77 19.24 0.04
CA GLN A 72 35.96 20.43 0.42
C GLN A 72 34.86 20.96 -0.54
N LYS A 73 33.59 20.94 -0.07
CA LYS A 73 32.77 22.17 0.12
C LYS A 73 31.42 21.90 0.83
N LYS A 74 31.16 22.74 1.83
CA LYS A 74 29.92 23.03 2.57
C LYS A 74 28.61 22.74 1.83
N LYS A 75 27.74 21.94 2.46
CA LYS A 75 26.28 22.14 2.63
C LYS A 75 25.72 21.03 3.54
N GLU A 76 25.81 21.20 4.85
CA GLU A 76 24.98 20.41 5.78
C GLU A 76 23.70 21.21 6.06
N LYS A 77 22.66 20.85 5.30
CA LYS A 77 21.27 20.99 5.71
C LYS A 77 20.93 19.77 6.55
N ASP A 78 20.38 20.00 7.72
CA ASP A 78 19.39 19.17 8.40
C ASP A 78 19.56 17.65 8.22
N ALA A 79 20.56 17.10 8.90
CA ALA A 79 20.48 15.72 9.34
C ALA A 79 19.44 15.67 10.48
N SER A 80 18.15 15.72 10.11
CA SER A 80 17.09 15.18 10.94
C SER A 80 17.49 13.74 11.18
N ALA A 81 17.95 13.45 12.40
CA ALA A 81 17.97 12.11 12.94
C ALA A 81 16.69 11.44 12.48
N ARG A 82 16.84 10.37 11.71
CA ARG A 82 15.74 9.53 11.25
C ARG A 82 15.13 8.98 12.53
N ALA A 83 14.18 9.72 13.10
CA ALA A 83 13.47 9.34 14.29
C ALA A 83 12.77 8.04 13.92
N VAL A 84 13.38 6.92 14.32
CA VAL A 84 12.71 5.64 14.35
C VAL A 84 11.43 5.90 15.13
N PRO A 85 10.25 5.77 14.52
CA PRO A 85 9.01 6.12 15.19
C PRO A 85 8.93 5.27 16.47
N LEU A 86 8.91 5.95 17.62
CA LEU A 86 8.87 5.32 18.95
C LEU A 86 7.59 4.49 19.16
N SER A 87 6.61 4.60 18.27
CA SER A 87 5.35 3.89 18.30
C SER A 87 5.02 3.32 16.93
N LEU A 88 4.64 2.03 16.89
CA LEU A 88 4.12 1.41 15.67
C LEU A 88 2.95 2.20 15.10
N THR A 89 2.88 2.24 13.77
CA THR A 89 1.79 2.84 13.03
C THR A 89 0.49 2.09 13.34
N ILE A 90 -0.66 2.79 13.34
CA ILE A 90 -1.97 2.19 13.64
C ILE A 90 -2.23 0.95 12.75
N ASN A 91 -1.82 1.00 11.48
CA ASN A 91 -1.94 -0.14 10.56
C ASN A 91 -1.10 -1.34 11.00
N GLU A 92 0.14 -1.14 11.43
CA GLU A 92 1.01 -2.22 11.91
C GLU A 92 0.47 -2.83 13.20
N LYS A 93 -0.06 -2.00 14.11
CA LYS A 93 -0.75 -2.46 15.31
C LYS A 93 -2.00 -3.29 14.99
N LEU A 94 -2.77 -2.89 13.97
CA LEU A 94 -3.96 -3.60 13.52
C LEU A 94 -3.59 -4.94 12.88
N THR A 95 -2.53 -4.98 12.06
CA THR A 95 -1.99 -6.23 11.49
C THR A 95 -1.53 -7.18 12.59
N LEU A 96 -0.84 -6.68 13.63
CA LEU A 96 -0.40 -7.49 14.77
C LEU A 96 -1.58 -7.99 15.61
N ALA A 97 -2.54 -7.11 15.93
CA ALA A 97 -3.72 -7.49 16.69
C ALA A 97 -4.53 -8.57 15.97
N ASN A 98 -4.68 -8.47 14.65
CA ASN A 98 -5.31 -9.49 13.83
C ASN A 98 -4.50 -10.79 13.83
N GLY A 99 -3.17 -10.71 13.67
CA GLY A 99 -2.30 -11.89 13.70
C GLY A 99 -2.35 -12.64 15.04
N VAL A 100 -2.33 -11.92 16.16
CA VAL A 100 -2.49 -12.51 17.50
C VAL A 100 -3.89 -13.10 17.68
N SER A 101 -4.94 -12.40 17.23
CA SER A 101 -6.32 -12.92 17.25
C SER A 101 -6.44 -14.20 16.42
N ASP A 102 -5.82 -14.25 15.24
CA ASP A 102 -5.86 -15.43 14.37
C ASP A 102 -5.08 -16.60 14.98
N GLU A 103 -3.93 -16.35 15.61
CA GLU A 103 -3.17 -17.38 16.31
C GLU A 103 -3.94 -17.92 17.52
N GLN A 104 -4.55 -17.05 18.33
CA GLN A 104 -5.42 -17.45 19.43
C GLN A 104 -6.63 -18.26 18.94
N ARG A 105 -7.23 -17.87 17.81
CA ARG A 105 -8.32 -18.64 17.17
C ARG A 105 -7.84 -20.02 16.73
N LYS A 106 -6.64 -20.13 16.14
CA LYS A 106 -6.04 -21.43 15.79
C LYS A 106 -5.82 -22.30 17.02
N GLN A 107 -5.25 -21.74 18.09
CA GLN A 107 -5.04 -22.47 19.35
C GLN A 107 -6.35 -22.94 19.98
N LEU A 108 -7.37 -22.07 20.03
CA LEU A 108 -8.71 -22.46 20.50
C LEU A 108 -9.32 -23.58 19.66
N ASN A 109 -9.19 -23.51 18.34
CA ASN A 109 -9.70 -24.57 17.46
C ASN A 109 -8.93 -25.88 17.62
N GLN A 110 -7.60 -25.84 17.81
CA GLN A 110 -6.81 -27.03 18.10
C GLN A 110 -7.21 -27.65 19.44
N ILE A 111 -7.42 -26.84 20.47
CA ILE A 111 -7.86 -27.29 21.79
C ILE A 111 -9.26 -27.92 21.69
N ARG A 112 -10.21 -27.26 21.01
CA ARG A 112 -11.55 -27.81 20.74
C ARG A 112 -11.46 -29.16 20.02
N ALA A 113 -10.69 -29.25 18.93
CA ALA A 113 -10.54 -30.50 18.19
C ALA A 113 -9.91 -31.63 19.04
N LYS A 114 -9.02 -31.30 19.99
CA LYS A 114 -8.49 -32.28 20.96
C LYS A 114 -9.57 -32.73 21.95
N PHE A 115 -10.37 -31.80 22.45
CA PHE A 115 -11.48 -32.13 23.35
C PHE A 115 -12.57 -32.93 22.65
N ASP A 116 -12.94 -32.60 21.42
CA ASP A 116 -13.93 -33.35 20.64
C ASP A 116 -13.48 -34.80 20.45
N LYS A 117 -12.21 -35.01 20.05
CA LYS A 117 -11.62 -36.36 19.96
C LYS A 117 -11.61 -37.10 21.28
N LEU A 118 -11.37 -36.40 22.39
CA LEU A 118 -11.38 -37.00 23.72
C LEU A 118 -12.80 -37.38 24.15
N VAL A 119 -13.78 -36.53 23.89
CA VAL A 119 -15.19 -36.80 24.15
C VAL A 119 -15.64 -38.01 23.34
N ASP A 120 -15.32 -38.07 22.05
CA ASP A 120 -15.65 -39.21 21.20
C ASP A 120 -14.99 -40.50 21.71
N SER A 121 -13.73 -40.43 22.13
CA SER A 121 -13.01 -41.59 22.71
C SER A 121 -13.63 -42.05 24.02
N LEU A 122 -14.00 -41.13 24.91
CA LEU A 122 -14.61 -41.45 26.19
C LEU A 122 -16.01 -42.02 26.00
N GLN A 123 -16.79 -41.46 25.07
CA GLN A 123 -18.11 -42.00 24.72
C GLN A 123 -17.99 -43.43 24.19
N ALA A 124 -17.07 -43.69 23.26
CA ALA A 124 -16.82 -45.04 22.77
C ALA A 124 -16.39 -46.01 23.90
N GLN A 125 -15.61 -45.54 24.88
CA GLN A 125 -15.26 -46.35 26.05
C GLN A 125 -16.48 -46.63 26.93
N ILE A 126 -17.35 -45.66 27.19
CA ILE A 126 -18.58 -45.86 27.95
C ILE A 126 -19.45 -46.91 27.25
N ASP A 127 -19.69 -46.74 25.96
CA ASP A 127 -20.53 -47.66 25.18
C ASP A 127 -19.96 -49.09 25.21
N THR A 128 -18.63 -49.27 25.10
CA THR A 128 -18.01 -50.60 25.23
C THR A 128 -18.13 -51.19 26.63
N GLN A 129 -18.00 -50.38 27.69
CA GLN A 129 -18.17 -50.86 29.06
C GLN A 129 -19.63 -51.23 29.36
N GLU A 130 -20.60 -50.47 28.84
CA GLU A 130 -22.02 -50.79 28.96
C GLU A 130 -22.34 -52.13 28.29
N GLU A 131 -21.78 -52.38 27.09
CA GLU A 131 -21.91 -53.67 26.41
C GLU A 131 -21.27 -54.81 27.23
N ILE A 132 -20.09 -54.60 27.81
CA ILE A 132 -19.42 -55.61 28.66
C ILE A 132 -20.25 -55.92 29.92
N ILE A 133 -20.76 -54.89 30.60
CA ILE A 133 -21.57 -55.06 31.82
C ILE A 133 -22.84 -55.84 31.50
N THR A 134 -23.57 -55.44 30.45
CA THR A 134 -24.82 -56.10 30.05
C THR A 134 -24.57 -57.55 29.65
N ASN A 135 -23.54 -57.84 28.85
CA ASN A 135 -23.17 -59.20 28.46
C ASN A 135 -22.77 -60.05 29.69
N THR A 136 -21.94 -59.51 30.58
CA THR A 136 -21.50 -60.23 31.79
C THR A 136 -22.67 -60.54 32.71
N MET A 137 -23.60 -59.60 32.91
CA MET A 137 -24.81 -59.82 33.70
C MET A 137 -25.69 -60.90 33.08
N MET A 138 -25.89 -60.87 31.76
CA MET A 138 -26.66 -61.89 31.05
C MET A 138 -26.01 -63.27 31.16
N GLU A 139 -24.69 -63.37 30.99
CA GLU A 139 -23.94 -64.62 31.18
C GLU A 139 -24.07 -65.15 32.62
N GLN A 140 -23.99 -64.27 33.62
CA GLN A 140 -24.15 -64.64 35.02
C GLN A 140 -25.55 -65.17 35.32
N ILE A 141 -26.60 -64.53 34.78
CA ILE A 141 -27.99 -64.98 34.94
C ILE A 141 -28.17 -66.34 34.27
N GLN A 142 -27.69 -66.51 33.03
CA GLN A 142 -27.76 -67.78 32.30
C GLN A 142 -27.03 -68.90 33.06
N PHE A 143 -25.85 -68.61 33.59
CA PHE A 143 -25.10 -69.57 34.40
C PHE A 143 -25.86 -69.97 35.66
N ARG A 144 -26.38 -69.02 36.43
CA ARG A 144 -27.21 -69.31 37.61
C ARG A 144 -28.47 -70.09 37.25
N GLN A 145 -29.11 -69.75 36.13
CA GLN A 145 -30.31 -70.42 35.64
C GLN A 145 -30.03 -71.89 35.28
N ASN A 146 -28.87 -72.18 34.70
CA ASN A 146 -28.53 -73.52 34.21
C ASN A 146 -27.94 -74.42 35.30
N PHE A 147 -27.31 -73.85 36.34
CA PHE A 147 -26.52 -74.60 37.33
C PHE A 147 -26.94 -74.43 38.79
N LEU A 148 -27.69 -73.39 39.16
CA LEU A 148 -28.06 -73.08 40.56
C LEU A 148 -29.53 -73.35 40.91
N LYS A 149 -30.36 -73.83 39.98
CA LYS A 149 -31.82 -73.92 40.19
C LYS A 149 -32.28 -74.90 41.26
N ASP A 150 -31.52 -75.96 41.55
CA ASP A 150 -32.03 -77.08 42.36
C ASP A 150 -31.24 -77.41 43.64
N GLY A 151 -30.16 -76.67 43.98
CA GLY A 151 -29.35 -76.98 45.17
C GLY A 151 -28.61 -78.33 45.14
N LEU A 152 -28.70 -79.08 44.04
CA LEU A 152 -27.98 -80.33 43.79
C LEU A 152 -26.52 -80.05 43.35
N PRO A 153 -25.58 -80.98 43.63
CA PRO A 153 -24.21 -80.87 43.14
C PRO A 153 -24.18 -80.78 41.60
N VAL A 154 -23.39 -79.84 41.09
CA VAL A 154 -23.27 -79.54 39.66
C VAL A 154 -22.89 -80.81 38.89
N ASN A 155 -23.72 -81.17 37.90
CA ASN A 155 -23.42 -82.29 37.01
C ASN A 155 -22.24 -81.91 36.08
N GLN A 156 -21.09 -82.56 36.29
CA GLN A 156 -19.83 -82.27 35.60
C GLN A 156 -19.97 -82.33 34.07
N ASN A 157 -20.73 -83.29 33.53
CA ASN A 157 -20.92 -83.44 32.08
C ASN A 157 -21.70 -82.26 31.48
N LYS A 158 -22.65 -81.69 32.23
CA LYS A 158 -23.40 -80.49 31.79
C LYS A 158 -22.53 -79.24 31.84
N LEU A 159 -21.62 -79.15 32.82
CA LEU A 159 -20.66 -78.04 32.90
C LEU A 159 -19.67 -78.09 31.74
N ILE A 160 -19.15 -79.27 31.40
CA ILE A 160 -18.25 -79.48 30.26
C ILE A 160 -18.94 -79.06 28.95
N ALA A 161 -20.16 -79.54 28.70
CA ALA A 161 -20.93 -79.18 27.51
C ALA A 161 -21.18 -77.65 27.41
N TYR A 162 -21.50 -76.99 28.53
CA TYR A 162 -21.66 -75.54 28.56
C TYR A 162 -20.36 -74.77 28.27
N LEU A 163 -19.23 -75.24 28.78
CA LEU A 163 -17.92 -74.63 28.49
C LEU A 163 -17.53 -74.83 27.02
N GLU A 164 -17.77 -76.01 26.45
CA GLU A 164 -17.55 -76.29 25.02
C GLU A 164 -18.43 -75.41 24.12
N ASP A 165 -19.71 -75.26 24.44
CA ASP A 165 -20.63 -74.36 23.71
C ASP A 165 -20.23 -72.88 23.85
N THR A 166 -19.69 -72.50 25.01
CA THR A 166 -19.19 -71.12 25.23
C THR A 166 -17.93 -70.87 24.43
N LEU A 167 -16.99 -71.81 24.40
CA LEU A 167 -15.79 -71.73 23.55
C LEU A 167 -16.19 -71.61 22.07
N ARG A 168 -17.08 -72.47 21.58
CA ARG A 168 -17.59 -72.39 20.19
C ARG A 168 -18.23 -71.04 19.86
N ARG A 169 -18.99 -70.44 20.79
CA ARG A 169 -19.58 -69.11 20.59
C ARG A 169 -18.51 -68.03 20.50
N ARG A 170 -17.50 -68.06 21.37
CA ARG A 170 -16.40 -67.10 21.35
C ARG A 170 -15.52 -67.26 20.10
N ASP A 171 -15.28 -68.48 19.62
CA ASP A 171 -14.57 -68.72 18.36
C ASP A 171 -15.34 -68.14 17.16
N ASN A 172 -16.65 -68.35 17.08
CA ASN A 172 -17.48 -67.75 16.03
C ASN A 172 -17.50 -66.21 16.09
N GLU A 173 -17.41 -65.62 17.28
CA GLU A 173 -17.29 -64.16 17.45
C GLU A 173 -15.92 -63.65 17.01
N LEU A 174 -14.85 -64.37 17.33
CA LEU A 174 -13.50 -64.07 16.85
C LEU A 174 -13.45 -64.06 15.31
N ASP A 175 -13.96 -65.11 14.64
CA ASP A 175 -13.98 -65.20 13.18
C ASP A 175 -14.75 -64.02 12.53
N LYS A 176 -15.87 -63.60 13.14
CA LYS A 176 -16.63 -62.43 12.71
C LYS A 176 -15.84 -61.15 12.87
N LEU A 177 -15.20 -60.95 14.03
CA LEU A 177 -14.39 -59.77 14.32
C LEU A 177 -13.18 -59.69 13.40
N GLU A 178 -12.50 -60.81 13.13
CA GLU A 178 -11.38 -60.87 12.20
C GLU A 178 -11.80 -60.51 10.77
N THR A 179 -12.93 -61.04 10.31
CA THR A 179 -13.48 -60.73 8.99
C THR A 179 -13.83 -59.24 8.89
N LYS A 180 -14.48 -58.67 9.93
CA LYS A 180 -14.80 -57.25 10.00
C LYS A 180 -13.54 -56.38 10.03
N ASN A 181 -12.52 -56.78 10.80
CA ASN A 181 -11.25 -56.06 10.90
C ASN A 181 -10.53 -56.04 9.54
N ARG A 182 -10.48 -57.18 8.85
CA ARG A 182 -9.92 -57.29 7.49
C ARG A 182 -10.67 -56.39 6.50
N GLY A 183 -12.00 -56.38 6.56
CA GLY A 183 -12.84 -55.50 5.73
C GLY A 183 -12.57 -54.02 6.00
N LEU A 184 -12.52 -53.61 7.27
CA LEU A 184 -12.23 -52.23 7.66
C LEU A 184 -10.83 -51.78 7.23
N ARG A 185 -9.82 -52.65 7.35
CA ARG A 185 -8.46 -52.37 6.85
C ARG A 185 -8.44 -52.16 5.34
N ALA A 186 -9.18 -52.99 4.59
CA ALA A 186 -9.28 -52.83 3.14
C ALA A 186 -9.98 -51.50 2.77
N THR A 187 -11.05 -51.12 3.47
CA THR A 187 -11.71 -49.83 3.24
C THR A 187 -10.83 -48.64 3.63
N LEU A 188 -10.06 -48.76 4.71
CA LEU A 188 -9.11 -47.74 5.13
C LEU A 188 -8.04 -47.53 4.07
N SER A 189 -7.38 -48.61 3.62
CA SER A 189 -6.36 -48.57 2.57
C SER A 189 -6.90 -47.93 1.28
N LYS A 190 -8.12 -48.30 0.88
CA LYS A 190 -8.76 -47.71 -0.30
C LYS A 190 -9.04 -46.21 -0.10
N SER A 191 -9.55 -45.81 1.06
CA SER A 191 -9.81 -44.40 1.36
C SER A 191 -8.53 -43.58 1.43
N GLU A 192 -7.43 -44.15 1.91
CA GLU A 192 -6.11 -43.52 1.93
C GLU A 192 -5.56 -43.33 0.51
N GLU A 193 -5.67 -44.35 -0.35
CA GLU A 193 -5.31 -44.25 -1.78
C GLU A 193 -6.15 -43.20 -2.51
N ASP A 194 -7.47 -43.18 -2.29
CA ASP A 194 -8.38 -42.19 -2.86
C ASP A 194 -8.03 -40.77 -2.40
N LEU A 195 -7.63 -40.60 -1.14
CA LEU A 195 -7.22 -39.31 -0.58
C LEU A 195 -5.90 -38.84 -1.19
N LYS A 196 -4.91 -39.74 -1.29
CA LYS A 196 -3.64 -39.46 -1.95
C LYS A 196 -3.82 -39.05 -3.41
N HIS A 197 -4.66 -39.76 -4.17
CA HIS A 197 -4.95 -39.39 -5.55
C HIS A 197 -5.66 -38.04 -5.67
N LYS A 198 -6.57 -37.71 -4.74
CA LYS A 198 -7.21 -36.39 -4.70
C LYS A 198 -6.23 -35.28 -4.35
N GLU A 199 -5.28 -35.52 -3.46
CA GLU A 199 -4.24 -34.55 -3.12
C GLU A 199 -3.30 -34.30 -4.30
N GLU A 200 -2.81 -35.35 -4.97
CA GLU A 200 -1.95 -35.25 -6.16
C GLU A 200 -2.67 -34.54 -7.34
N ALA A 201 -3.93 -34.91 -7.59
CA ALA A 201 -4.74 -34.26 -8.63
C ALA A 201 -5.06 -32.80 -8.27
N GLY A 202 -5.33 -32.51 -7.00
CA GLY A 202 -5.58 -31.16 -6.50
C GLY A 202 -4.33 -30.27 -6.55
N GLU A 203 -3.15 -30.83 -6.33
CA GLU A 203 -1.88 -30.11 -6.44
C GLU A 203 -1.52 -29.79 -7.90
N SER A 204 -1.77 -30.73 -8.82
CA SER A 204 -1.58 -30.51 -10.26
C SER A 204 -2.51 -29.41 -10.80
N LEU A 205 -3.79 -29.42 -10.42
CA LEU A 205 -4.74 -28.37 -10.82
C LEU A 205 -4.33 -26.99 -10.29
N LYS A 206 -3.95 -26.90 -9.01
CA LYS A 206 -3.45 -25.64 -8.41
C LYS A 206 -2.20 -25.10 -9.09
N LYS A 207 -1.30 -25.97 -9.54
CA LYS A 207 -0.10 -25.56 -10.26
C LYS A 207 -0.45 -24.95 -11.62
N ILE A 208 -1.36 -25.56 -12.37
CA ILE A 208 -1.83 -25.04 -13.67
C ILE A 208 -2.51 -23.68 -13.48
N ASP A 209 -3.40 -23.55 -12.48
CA ASP A 209 -4.08 -22.28 -12.18
C ASP A 209 -3.06 -21.18 -11.82
N PHE A 210 -2.01 -21.52 -11.08
CA PHE A 210 -0.95 -20.58 -10.73
C PHE A 210 -0.11 -20.17 -11.94
N GLU A 211 0.24 -21.11 -12.82
CA GLU A 211 0.94 -20.84 -14.08
C GLU A 211 0.10 -19.95 -15.00
N GLN A 212 -1.21 -20.20 -15.09
CA GLN A 212 -2.15 -19.36 -15.83
C GLN A 212 -2.18 -17.94 -15.27
N LEU A 213 -2.26 -17.77 -13.95
CA LEU A 213 -2.24 -16.45 -13.31
C LEU A 213 -0.91 -15.73 -13.56
N GLN A 214 0.22 -16.44 -13.60
CA GLN A 214 1.51 -15.86 -13.99
C GLN A 214 1.54 -15.39 -15.44
N ILE A 215 0.96 -16.17 -16.36
CA ILE A 215 0.86 -15.80 -17.78
C ILE A 215 0.02 -14.53 -17.91
N GLU A 216 -1.16 -14.50 -17.29
CA GLU A 216 -2.04 -13.33 -17.32
C GLU A 216 -1.38 -12.09 -16.72
N ASN A 217 -0.70 -12.23 -15.59
CA ASN A 217 0.01 -11.12 -14.97
C ASN A 217 1.14 -10.58 -15.86
N LYS A 218 1.92 -11.48 -16.49
CA LYS A 218 2.94 -11.07 -17.47
C LYS A 218 2.34 -10.33 -18.67
N GLN A 219 1.22 -10.81 -19.21
CA GLN A 219 0.52 -10.13 -20.31
C GLN A 219 -0.02 -8.76 -19.90
N LEU A 220 -0.56 -8.63 -18.69
CA LEU A 220 -1.04 -7.35 -18.15
C LEU A 220 0.11 -6.36 -17.94
N LEU A 221 1.24 -6.81 -17.41
CA LEU A 221 2.45 -5.99 -17.26
C LEU A 221 2.95 -5.48 -18.62
N GLU A 222 3.04 -6.35 -19.61
CA GLU A 222 3.45 -5.96 -20.97
C GLU A 222 2.49 -4.93 -21.57
N ASN A 223 1.18 -5.11 -21.41
CA ASN A 223 0.18 -4.15 -21.87
C ASN A 223 0.30 -2.80 -21.14
N ILE A 224 0.54 -2.81 -19.82
CA ILE A 224 0.80 -1.58 -19.05
C ILE A 224 2.03 -0.85 -19.56
N ASP A 225 3.12 -1.57 -19.83
CA ASP A 225 4.36 -0.98 -20.35
C ASP A 225 4.17 -0.38 -21.75
N LEU A 226 3.45 -1.07 -22.64
CA LEU A 226 3.08 -0.54 -23.96
C LEU A 226 2.24 0.74 -23.83
N ARG A 227 1.21 0.75 -22.98
CA ARG A 227 0.37 1.93 -22.75
C ARG A 227 1.15 3.09 -22.13
N ASN A 228 2.09 2.82 -21.23
CA ASN A 228 2.97 3.83 -20.67
C ASN A 228 3.90 4.44 -21.73
N ALA A 229 4.45 3.61 -22.62
CA ALA A 229 5.27 4.08 -23.73
C ALA A 229 4.46 4.96 -24.70
N GLU A 230 3.23 4.57 -25.04
CA GLU A 230 2.29 5.38 -25.82
C GLU A 230 2.00 6.72 -25.14
N ALA A 231 1.69 6.71 -23.85
CA ALA A 231 1.41 7.91 -23.08
C ALA A 231 2.61 8.88 -23.04
N LEU A 232 3.83 8.35 -22.87
CA LEU A 232 5.06 9.15 -22.93
C LEU A 232 5.28 9.78 -24.31
N SER A 233 5.06 9.01 -25.38
CA SER A 233 5.16 9.50 -26.76
C SER A 233 4.15 10.63 -27.05
N LEU A 234 2.90 10.45 -26.60
CA LEU A 234 1.86 11.47 -26.71
C LEU A 234 2.21 12.71 -25.91
N LYS A 235 2.71 12.57 -24.67
CA LYS A 235 3.14 13.70 -23.83
C LYS A 235 4.28 14.49 -24.49
N ALA A 236 5.25 13.82 -25.10
CA ALA A 236 6.32 14.48 -25.84
C ALA A 236 5.78 15.25 -27.06
N THR A 237 4.82 14.66 -27.78
CA THR A 237 4.17 15.31 -28.93
C THR A 237 3.34 16.52 -28.52
N LEU A 238 2.58 16.41 -27.42
CA LEU A 238 1.86 17.53 -26.82
C LEU A 238 2.81 18.66 -26.41
N GLY A 239 3.94 18.33 -25.78
CA GLY A 239 4.97 19.31 -25.43
C GLY A 239 5.52 20.06 -26.65
N ARG A 240 5.81 19.36 -27.75
CA ARG A 240 6.23 19.98 -29.02
C ARG A 240 5.14 20.87 -29.62
N ALA A 241 3.89 20.41 -29.62
CA ALA A 241 2.76 21.17 -30.13
C ALA A 241 2.54 22.45 -29.31
N GLN A 242 2.64 22.36 -27.98
CA GLN A 242 2.51 23.50 -27.08
C GLN A 242 3.66 24.51 -27.24
N TRP A 243 4.90 24.03 -27.41
CA TRP A 243 6.03 24.90 -27.75
C TRP A 243 5.78 25.64 -29.07
N ARG A 244 5.33 24.93 -30.12
CA ARG A 244 5.02 25.53 -31.42
C ARG A 244 3.89 26.55 -31.32
N LEU A 245 2.84 26.25 -30.56
CA LEU A 245 1.73 27.17 -30.31
C LEU A 245 2.20 28.44 -29.61
N ASN A 246 3.04 28.32 -28.58
CA ASN A 246 3.59 29.46 -27.87
C ASN A 246 4.46 30.33 -28.79
N LYS A 247 5.27 29.71 -29.65
CA LYS A 247 6.08 30.44 -30.64
C LYS A 247 5.20 31.24 -31.61
N ILE A 248 4.16 30.61 -32.17
CA ILE A 248 3.21 31.30 -33.07
C ILE A 248 2.50 32.44 -32.35
N LYS A 249 2.09 32.24 -31.08
CA LYS A 249 1.46 33.28 -30.27
C LYS A 249 2.39 34.48 -30.06
N GLU A 250 3.68 34.24 -29.84
CA GLU A 250 4.68 35.28 -29.70
C GLU A 250 4.92 36.04 -31.02
N GLU A 251 5.09 35.33 -32.14
CA GLU A 251 5.22 35.92 -33.48
C GLU A 251 3.98 36.77 -33.85
N LEU A 252 2.78 36.27 -33.55
CA LEU A 252 1.54 37.00 -33.74
C LEU A 252 1.51 38.27 -32.88
N SER A 253 1.87 38.18 -31.61
CA SER A 253 1.92 39.35 -30.71
C SER A 253 2.92 40.40 -31.20
N GLN A 254 4.09 40.00 -31.71
CA GLN A 254 5.08 40.92 -32.28
C GLN A 254 4.56 41.61 -33.54
N THR A 255 3.91 40.83 -34.43
CA THR A 255 3.31 41.36 -35.66
C THR A 255 2.16 42.32 -35.35
N GLN A 256 1.35 42.01 -34.33
CA GLN A 256 0.29 42.87 -33.84
C GLN A 256 0.86 44.21 -33.33
N GLN A 257 1.89 44.17 -32.50
CA GLN A 257 2.56 45.38 -31.99
C GLN A 257 3.16 46.24 -33.11
N SER A 258 3.78 45.60 -34.11
CA SER A 258 4.33 46.29 -35.29
C SER A 258 3.23 46.95 -36.11
N THR A 259 2.10 46.24 -36.32
CA THR A 259 0.92 46.78 -37.00
C THR A 259 0.35 47.98 -36.25
N ASP A 260 0.18 47.87 -34.93
CA ASP A 260 -0.33 48.96 -34.10
C ASP A 260 0.60 50.19 -34.15
N TRP A 261 1.92 49.98 -34.18
CA TRP A 261 2.91 51.04 -34.34
C TRP A 261 2.83 51.69 -35.73
N LEU A 262 2.69 50.90 -36.80
CA LEU A 262 2.52 51.40 -38.16
C LEU A 262 1.26 52.24 -38.29
N VAL A 263 0.13 51.76 -37.75
CA VAL A 263 -1.15 52.49 -37.77
C VAL A 263 -1.02 53.84 -37.06
N LYS A 264 -0.38 53.89 -35.89
CA LYS A 264 -0.11 55.17 -35.19
C LYS A 264 0.78 56.10 -36.03
N THR A 265 1.84 55.56 -36.62
CA THR A 265 2.76 56.33 -37.45
C THR A 265 2.06 56.88 -38.70
N GLU A 266 1.21 56.07 -39.34
CA GLU A 266 0.39 56.46 -40.48
C GLU A 266 -0.57 57.60 -40.10
N GLN A 267 -1.23 57.49 -38.94
CA GLN A 267 -2.10 58.55 -38.40
C GLN A 267 -1.34 59.87 -38.23
N THR A 268 -0.18 59.83 -37.56
CA THR A 268 0.66 61.03 -37.37
C THR A 268 1.15 61.61 -38.70
N LYS A 269 1.48 60.77 -39.69
CA LYS A 269 1.88 61.23 -41.02
C LYS A 269 0.74 61.88 -41.78
N LYS A 270 -0.49 61.35 -41.67
CA LYS A 270 -1.69 61.97 -42.23
C LYS A 270 -1.95 63.35 -41.62
N GLU A 271 -1.84 63.48 -40.30
CA GLU A 271 -1.95 64.77 -39.61
C GLU A 271 -0.88 65.77 -40.06
N GLN A 272 0.39 65.34 -40.19
CA GLN A 272 1.47 66.17 -40.71
C GLN A 272 1.22 66.62 -42.15
N MET A 273 0.74 65.73 -43.03
CA MET A 273 0.40 66.08 -44.41
C MET A 273 -0.75 67.10 -44.48
N GLU A 274 -1.76 66.97 -43.62
CA GLU A 274 -2.85 67.94 -43.55
C GLU A 274 -2.36 69.32 -43.11
N ASN A 275 -1.51 69.39 -42.08
CA ASN A 275 -0.92 70.65 -41.65
C ASN A 275 -0.11 71.31 -42.78
N ILE A 276 0.78 70.56 -43.44
CA ILE A 276 1.57 71.06 -44.58
C ILE A 276 0.65 71.54 -45.71
N ARG A 277 -0.44 70.82 -45.99
CA ARG A 277 -1.42 71.24 -46.99
C ARG A 277 -2.03 72.59 -46.63
N THR A 278 -2.47 72.79 -45.39
CA THR A 278 -3.02 74.08 -44.95
C THR A 278 -2.00 75.22 -45.01
N GLU A 279 -0.74 74.96 -44.64
CA GLU A 279 0.35 75.94 -44.77
C GLU A 279 0.62 76.29 -46.24
N LEU A 280 0.59 75.30 -47.12
CA LEU A 280 0.81 75.49 -48.55
C LEU A 280 -0.32 76.32 -49.18
N GLU A 281 -1.58 76.05 -48.81
CA GLU A 281 -2.73 76.87 -49.20
C GLU A 281 -2.59 78.31 -48.69
N HIS A 282 -2.11 78.50 -47.46
CA HIS A 282 -1.84 79.83 -46.90
C HIS A 282 -0.73 80.58 -47.66
N VAL A 283 0.39 79.91 -47.95
CA VAL A 283 1.51 80.48 -48.72
C VAL A 283 1.07 80.84 -50.14
N GLN A 284 0.25 80.01 -50.80
CA GLN A 284 -0.30 80.34 -52.11
C GLN A 284 -1.16 81.61 -52.06
N LEU A 285 -2.03 81.74 -51.06
CA LEU A 285 -2.82 82.97 -50.87
C LEU A 285 -1.93 84.20 -50.65
N MET A 286 -0.89 84.07 -49.84
CA MET A 286 0.08 85.15 -49.60
C MET A 286 0.83 85.52 -50.89
N LEU A 287 1.27 84.53 -51.67
CA LEU A 287 1.95 84.74 -52.95
C LEU A 287 1.06 85.47 -53.97
N VAL A 288 -0.23 85.13 -54.06
CA VAL A 288 -1.18 85.86 -54.91
C VAL A 288 -1.35 87.32 -54.44
N LYS A 289 -1.43 87.56 -53.14
CA LYS A 289 -1.48 88.93 -52.58
C LYS A 289 -0.21 89.71 -52.93
N GLU A 290 0.96 89.12 -52.71
CA GLU A 290 2.26 89.71 -53.02
C GLU A 290 2.39 90.04 -54.51
N GLN A 291 2.00 89.11 -55.40
CA GLN A 291 1.98 89.34 -56.85
C GLN A 291 1.05 90.48 -57.25
N ASN A 292 -0.12 90.60 -56.61
CA ASN A 292 -1.02 91.71 -56.86
C ASN A 292 -0.42 93.05 -56.41
N VAL A 293 0.21 93.09 -55.23
CA VAL A 293 0.95 94.25 -54.75
C VAL A 293 2.09 94.60 -55.73
N GLN A 294 2.88 93.62 -56.16
CA GLN A 294 3.97 93.80 -57.11
C GLN A 294 3.49 94.36 -58.45
N LYS A 295 2.39 93.82 -59.01
CA LYS A 295 1.76 94.36 -60.23
C LYS A 295 1.28 95.80 -60.04
N THR A 296 0.77 96.13 -58.85
CA THR A 296 0.30 97.48 -58.53
C THR A 296 1.47 98.46 -58.42
N LEU A 297 2.56 98.06 -57.77
CA LEU A 297 3.81 98.82 -57.70
C LEU A 297 4.46 98.97 -59.08
N GLN A 298 4.45 97.95 -59.93
CA GLN A 298 4.91 98.05 -61.33
C GLN A 298 4.11 99.10 -62.10
N LYS A 299 2.77 99.08 -62.00
CA LYS A 299 1.91 100.11 -62.62
C LYS A 299 2.22 101.51 -62.08
N GLN A 300 2.46 101.64 -60.77
CA GLN A 300 2.87 102.91 -60.17
C GLN A 300 4.24 103.37 -60.68
N LEU A 301 5.20 102.46 -60.87
CA LEU A 301 6.52 102.74 -61.43
C LEU A 301 6.42 103.17 -62.91
N GLU A 302 5.59 102.48 -63.71
CA GLU A 302 5.29 102.84 -65.10
C GLU A 302 4.61 104.21 -65.20
N THR A 303 3.72 104.53 -64.25
CA THR A 303 3.05 105.84 -64.17
C THR A 303 4.01 106.94 -63.69
N SER A 304 4.96 106.64 -62.80
CA SER A 304 6.01 107.58 -62.39
C SER A 304 7.13 107.74 -63.42
N ASN A 305 7.31 106.77 -64.31
CA ASN A 305 8.21 106.89 -65.48
C ASN A 305 7.58 107.68 -66.63
N ASN A 306 6.32 108.11 -66.53
CA ASN A 306 5.75 109.20 -67.36
C ASN A 306 6.13 110.58 -66.79
N ILE A 307 7.44 110.79 -66.58
CA ILE A 307 8.00 112.13 -66.57
C ILE A 307 8.32 112.45 -68.04
N PRO A 308 7.71 113.50 -68.63
CA PRO A 308 8.01 113.88 -70.00
C PRO A 308 9.52 114.17 -70.17
N PRO A 309 10.14 113.79 -71.31
CA PRO A 309 11.48 114.25 -71.61
C PRO A 309 11.49 115.79 -71.62
N VAL A 310 12.47 116.39 -70.94
CA VAL A 310 12.62 117.84 -70.68
C VAL A 310 12.72 118.71 -71.96
N ILE A 311 12.60 118.14 -73.16
CA ILE A 311 12.83 118.83 -74.44
C ILE A 311 11.62 119.65 -74.94
N GLU A 312 10.41 119.47 -74.40
CA GLU A 312 9.24 120.24 -74.87
C GLU A 312 8.96 121.56 -74.13
N TYR A 313 9.74 121.93 -73.10
CA TYR A 313 9.57 123.20 -72.36
C TYR A 313 10.48 124.34 -72.85
N ILE A 314 11.27 124.15 -73.92
CA ILE A 314 12.23 125.16 -74.42
C ILE A 314 11.83 125.75 -75.80
N ALA A 315 10.77 125.25 -76.45
CA ALA A 315 10.33 125.75 -77.77
C ALA A 315 9.27 126.87 -77.72
N GLN A 316 8.96 127.41 -76.53
CA GLN A 316 8.11 128.59 -76.35
C GLN A 316 8.80 129.59 -75.40
N ALA A 317 9.92 130.16 -75.85
CA ALA A 317 10.49 131.41 -75.37
C ALA A 317 11.36 132.03 -76.46
#